data_AF-A0A8K0KHK7-F1
#
_entry.id   AF-A0A8K0KHK7-F1
#
_cell.length_a   1.000
_cell.length_b   1.000
_cell.length_c   1.000
_cell.angle_alpha   90.00
_cell.angle_beta   90.00
_cell.angle_gamma   90.00
#
_symmetry.space_group_name_H-M   'P 1'
#
loop_
_entity.id
_entity.type
_entity.pdbx_description
1 polymer ?
#
loop_
_entity_poly.entity_id
_entity_poly.type
_entity_poly.pdbx_seq_one_letter_code
_entity_poly.pdbx_strand_id
1 'polypeptide(L)' 'MEVRIPMHTVRDQNARLECHFDLEGEALYSVKWYKDGNEFYRYVPRDMPPVQVFPLPGVTVDVSPLVYSFQS' A
#
# COMPACT_ATOMS: atom_id res chain seq x y z
N MET A 1 -1.44 -15.84 -4.69
CA MET A 1 -0.72 -14.57 -4.49
C MET A 1 -0.48 -13.91 -5.84
N GLU A 2 -1.06 -12.74 -6.07
CA GLU A 2 -0.90 -11.98 -7.32
C GLU A 2 -0.53 -10.51 -7.00
N VAL A 3 0.53 -10.01 -7.63
CA VAL A 3 0.99 -8.62 -7.50
C VAL A 3 0.68 -7.91 -8.81
N ARG A 4 -0.15 -6.85 -8.77
CA ARG A 4 -0.50 -6.06 -9.96
C ARG A 4 0.17 -4.70 -9.89
N ILE A 5 1.16 -4.52 -10.76
CA ILE A 5 1.90 -3.27 -10.93
C ILE A 5 1.94 -2.95 -12.43
N PRO A 6 1.53 -1.75 -12.87
CA PRO A 6 1.70 -1.36 -14.27
C PRO A 6 3.20 -1.24 -14.62
N MET A 7 3.64 -1.87 -15.72
CA MET A 7 5.06 -1.84 -16.16
C MET A 7 5.55 -0.42 -16.50
N HIS A 8 4.65 0.42 -17.01
CA HIS A 8 4.91 1.83 -17.30
C HIS A 8 3.67 2.64 -16.94
N THR A 9 3.89 3.76 -16.26
CA THR A 9 2.86 4.79 -16.03
C THR A 9 3.30 6.05 -16.77
N VAL A 10 2.34 6.82 -17.28
CA VAL A 10 2.66 8.11 -17.90
C VAL A 10 3.26 9.02 -16.84
N ARG A 11 4.28 9.82 -17.19
CA ARG A 11 4.86 10.79 -16.27
C ARG A 11 3.73 11.65 -15.67
N ASP A 12 3.77 11.84 -14.36
CA ASP A 12 2.78 12.62 -13.59
C ASP A 12 1.38 11.96 -13.45
N GLN A 13 1.22 10.66 -13.77
CA GLN A 13 0.02 9.88 -13.44
C GLN A 13 0.22 8.99 -12.20
N ASN A 14 -0.88 8.77 -11.47
CA ASN A 14 -0.89 7.90 -10.30
C ASN A 14 -0.81 6.43 -10.71
N ALA A 15 0.14 5.68 -10.14
CA ALA A 15 0.20 4.24 -10.25
C ALA A 15 -0.54 3.59 -9.08
N ARG A 16 -1.47 2.67 -9.36
CA ARG A 16 -2.18 1.89 -8.34
C ARG A 16 -1.43 0.60 -8.08
N LEU A 17 -0.90 0.46 -6.87
CA LEU A 17 -0.19 -0.74 -6.42
C LEU A 17 -1.18 -1.65 -5.68
N GLU A 18 -1.52 -2.78 -6.27
CA GLU A 18 -2.44 -3.75 -5.66
C GLU A 18 -1.72 -5.04 -5.30
N CYS A 19 -2.04 -5.55 -4.12
CA CYS A 19 -1.55 -6.84 -3.67
C CYS A 19 -2.72 -7.71 -3.23
N HIS A 20 -3.03 -8.73 -4.03
CA HIS A 20 -4.11 -9.67 -3.78
C HIS A 20 -3.53 -10.93 -3.14
N PHE A 21 -3.80 -11.11 -1.84
CA PHE A 21 -3.39 -12.28 -1.08
C PHE A 21 -4.61 -13.13 -0.74
N ASP A 22 -4.54 -14.42 -1.06
CA ASP A 22 -5.36 -15.42 -0.42
C ASP A 22 -4.57 -15.92 0.79
N LEU A 23 -5.17 -15.81 1.98
CA LEU A 23 -4.51 -16.16 3.22
C LEU A 23 -4.88 -17.58 3.68
N GLU A 24 -5.80 -18.28 3.01
CA GLU A 24 -6.20 -19.66 3.33
C GLU A 24 -6.52 -19.91 4.83
N GLY A 25 -6.98 -18.86 5.55
CA GLY A 25 -7.29 -18.90 6.98
C GLY A 25 -6.21 -18.31 7.91
N GLU A 26 -5.05 -17.93 7.38
CA GLU A 26 -3.96 -17.32 8.13
C GLU A 26 -4.09 -15.79 8.26
N ALA A 27 -3.35 -15.21 9.20
CA ALA A 27 -3.29 -13.76 9.38
C ALA A 27 -2.16 -13.15 8.54
N LEU A 28 -2.48 -12.11 7.77
CA LEU A 28 -1.46 -11.30 7.08
C LEU A 28 -0.53 -10.65 8.10
N TYR A 29 0.77 -10.89 7.97
CA TYR A 29 1.78 -10.28 8.84
C TYR A 29 2.04 -8.82 8.45
N SER A 30 2.43 -8.55 7.20
CA SER A 30 2.67 -7.19 6.70
C SER A 30 2.69 -7.11 5.18
N VAL A 31 2.27 -5.99 4.62
CA VAL A 31 2.54 -5.59 3.22
C VAL A 31 3.50 -4.42 3.24
N LYS A 32 4.56 -4.46 2.43
CA LYS A 32 5.55 -3.39 2.34
C LYS A 32 5.85 -3.07 0.89
N TRP A 33 5.93 -1.78 0.57
CA TRP A 33 6.35 -1.32 -0.75
C TRP A 33 7.69 -0.61 -0.65
N TYR A 34 8.56 -0.95 -1.60
CA TYR A 34 9.90 -0.40 -1.73
C TYR A 34 10.09 0.21 -3.11
N LYS A 35 10.80 1.33 -3.18
CA LYS A 35 11.31 1.90 -4.42
C LYS A 35 12.80 2.16 -4.24
N ASP A 36 13.61 1.65 -5.17
CA ASP A 36 15.08 1.77 -5.14
C ASP A 36 15.70 1.32 -3.80
N GLY A 37 15.16 0.25 -3.21
CA GLY A 37 15.59 -0.30 -1.93
C GLY A 37 15.09 0.46 -0.69
N ASN A 38 14.36 1.57 -0.85
CA ASN A 38 13.81 2.36 0.26
C ASN A 38 12.33 2.03 0.49
N GLU A 39 11.97 1.68 1.72
CA GLU A 39 10.58 1.48 2.13
C GLU A 39 9.86 2.83 2.09
N PHE A 40 8.67 2.87 1.47
CA PHE A 40 7.85 4.08 1.43
C PHE A 40 6.41 3.86 1.93
N TYR A 41 5.96 2.60 2.02
CA TYR A 41 4.67 2.23 2.59
C TYR A 41 4.74 0.89 3.32
N ARG A 42 4.02 0.80 4.43
CA ARG A 42 3.81 -0.43 5.19
C ARG A 42 2.39 -0.54 5.73
N TYR A 43 1.79 -1.71 5.58
CA TYR A 43 0.54 -2.10 6.21
C TYR A 43 0.76 -3.30 7.12
N VAL A 44 0.45 -3.16 8.40
CA VAL A 44 0.51 -4.22 9.42
C VAL A 44 -0.87 -4.26 10.11
N PRO A 45 -1.71 -5.28 9.86
CA PRO A 45 -3.07 -5.32 10.41
C PRO A 45 -3.15 -5.24 11.93
N ARG A 46 -2.08 -5.67 12.61
CA ARG A 46 -2.00 -5.74 14.09
C ARG A 46 -1.50 -4.44 14.73
N ASP A 47 -1.07 -3.46 13.94
CA ASP A 47 -0.55 -2.18 14.44
C ASP A 47 -1.66 -1.11 14.53
N MET A 48 -1.43 -0.11 15.39
CA MET A 48 -2.23 1.13 15.45
C MET A 48 -1.33 2.36 15.30
N PRO A 49 -1.43 3.14 14.21
CA PRO A 49 -2.27 2.91 13.03
C PRO A 49 -1.73 1.73 12.18
N PRO A 50 -2.61 1.02 11.45
CA PRO A 50 -2.20 -0.14 10.65
C PRO A 50 -1.41 0.24 9.39
N VAL A 51 -1.40 1.53 9.02
CA VAL A 51 -0.67 2.06 7.87
C VAL A 51 0.44 2.99 8.35
N GLN A 52 1.63 2.81 7.81
CA GLN A 52 2.80 3.66 8.02
C GLN A 52 3.35 4.09 6.66
N VAL A 53 3.61 5.39 6.50
CA VAL A 53 4.19 5.98 5.29
C VAL A 53 5.55 6.56 5.62
N PHE A 54 6.55 6.22 4.82
CA PHE A 54 7.91 6.73 4.98
C PHE A 54 8.19 7.74 3.86
N PRO A 55 8.63 8.97 4.19
CA PRO A 55 8.96 9.97 3.18
C PRO A 55 10.06 9.46 2.24
N LEU A 56 9.79 9.48 0.94
CA LEU A 56 10.76 9.14 -0.09
C LEU A 56 10.67 10.20 -1.20
N PRO A 57 11.77 10.93 -1.52
CA PRO A 57 11.72 11.97 -2.55
C PRO A 57 11.20 11.45 -3.90
N GLY A 58 10.25 12.18 -4.48
CA GLY A 58 9.60 11.80 -5.74
C GLY A 58 8.50 10.73 -5.60
N VAL A 59 8.15 10.32 -4.37
CA VAL A 59 7.03 9.42 -4.09
C VAL A 59 6.00 10.14 -3.23
N THR A 60 4.75 10.15 -3.70
CA THR A 60 3.60 10.57 -2.91
C THR A 60 2.70 9.37 -2.70
N VAL A 61 2.34 9.09 -1.46
CA VAL A 61 1.47 7.96 -1.11
C VAL A 61 0.11 8.51 -0.75
N ASP A 62 -0.91 8.14 -1.52
CA ASP A 62 -2.30 8.39 -1.17
C ASP A 62 -2.81 7.21 -0.33
N VAL A 63 -3.03 7.47 0.97
CA VAL A 63 -3.56 6.49 1.94
C VAL A 63 -5.04 6.70 2.25
N SER A 64 -5.77 7.41 1.38
CA SER A 64 -7.18 7.74 1.58
C SER A 64 -7.98 6.54 2.10
N PRO A 65 -8.45 6.57 3.36
CA PRO A 65 -9.19 5.47 3.95
C PRO A 65 -10.58 5.42 3.33
N LEU A 66 -10.88 4.39 2.53
CA LEU A 66 -12.24 4.12 2.03
C LEU A 66 -13.23 3.70 3.16
N VAL A 67 -12.93 3.94 4.45
CA VAL A 67 -13.67 3.38 5.61
C VAL A 67 -13.92 4.40 6.74
N TYR A 68 -13.76 5.71 6.53
CA TYR A 68 -14.41 6.72 7.39
C TYR A 68 -15.71 7.27 6.78
N SER A 69 -16.22 6.65 5.72
CA SER A 69 -17.57 6.88 5.18
C SER A 69 -18.63 6.05 5.91
N PHE A 70 -18.57 5.97 7.24
CA PHE A 70 -19.80 5.87 8.03
C PHE A 70 -20.42 7.27 8.01
N GLN A 71 -21.22 7.54 6.98
CA GLN A 71 -22.18 8.65 7.08
C GLN A 71 -23.20 8.27 8.15
N SER A 72 -23.40 9.19 9.10
CA SER A 72 -24.51 9.22 10.05
C SER A 72 -25.87 9.00 9.38
#